data_AF-A0A428QXW2-F1
#
_entry.id   AF-A0A428QXW2-F1
#
_cell.length_a   1.000
_cell.length_b   1.000
_cell.length_c   1.000
_cell.angle_alpha   90.00
_cell.angle_beta   90.00
_cell.angle_gamma   90.00
#
_symmetry.space_group_name_H-M   'P 1'
#
loop_
_entity.id
_entity.type
_entity.pdbx_description
1 polymer ?
#
loop_
_entity_poly.entity_id
_entity_poly.type
_entity_poly.pdbx_seq_one_letter_code
_entity_poly.pdbx_strand_id
1 'polypeptide(L)'
;MAAASSFQRLPDPRPIRADLKQLHIGMSEPRRMIHSWLRMVAALGVQTEFEYRFMITYGGARDQIYSRGDAERYIQEEDSKWREKSESRRAIISQRPESLAPVPEETDQELDQAPQPAIGFWLFPIEFLGPIPPVGPDPAVPYRGPWVYDKMDSSGRRSGTFRRNVDVSEYTPELCIFNLT
;
A
#
# COMPACT_ATOMS: atom_id res chain seq x y z
N MET A 1 -0.84 -13.05 35.13
CA MET A 1 -1.44 -12.82 33.80
C MET A 1 -0.44 -12.02 33.00
N ALA A 2 0.00 -12.52 31.84
CA ALA A 2 0.81 -11.72 30.93
C ALA A 2 -0.05 -10.56 30.42
N ALA A 3 0.45 -9.32 30.51
CA ALA A 3 -0.22 -8.19 29.88
C ALA A 3 -0.37 -8.52 28.39
N ALA A 4 -1.59 -8.45 27.87
CA ALA A 4 -1.81 -8.64 26.45
C ALA A 4 -1.01 -7.57 25.74
N SER A 5 -0.07 -7.98 24.88
CA SER A 5 0.65 -7.07 24.02
C SER A 5 -0.36 -6.27 23.19
N SER A 6 -0.44 -4.97 23.43
CA SER A 6 -1.38 -4.08 22.75
C SER A 6 -0.67 -3.30 21.66
N PHE A 7 -1.32 -3.10 20.53
CA PHE A 7 -0.88 -2.16 19.51
C PHE A 7 -1.62 -0.84 19.68
N GLN A 8 -0.89 0.27 19.60
CA GLN A 8 -1.47 1.60 19.48
C GLN A 8 -1.59 1.97 18.01
N ARG A 9 -2.72 2.59 17.64
CA ARG A 9 -2.96 3.15 16.31
C ARG A 9 -2.76 4.65 16.40
N LEU A 10 -1.79 5.19 15.67
CA LEU A 10 -1.44 6.61 15.68
C LEU A 10 -1.39 7.16 14.25
N PRO A 11 -1.67 8.45 14.02
CA PRO A 11 -1.35 9.07 12.74
C PRO A 11 0.14 8.93 12.41
N ASP A 12 0.48 8.73 11.14
CA ASP A 12 1.88 8.79 10.70
C ASP A 12 2.42 10.22 10.91
N PRO A 13 3.49 10.43 11.69
CA PRO A 13 4.02 11.76 11.96
C PRO A 13 4.78 12.37 10.77
N ARG A 14 5.08 11.61 9.72
CA ARG A 14 5.84 12.07 8.55
C ARG A 14 4.95 12.85 7.57
N PRO A 15 5.51 13.76 6.76
CA PRO A 15 4.75 14.56 5.79
C PRO A 15 4.35 13.76 4.52
N ILE A 16 3.73 12.60 4.67
CA ILE A 16 3.45 11.62 3.59
C ILE A 16 2.27 11.98 2.67
N ARG A 17 1.63 13.13 2.86
CA ARG A 17 0.36 13.45 2.17
C ARG A 17 0.52 13.50 0.65
N ALA A 18 1.68 13.95 0.17
CA ALA A 18 1.98 13.94 -1.26
C ALA A 18 2.11 12.50 -1.79
N ASP A 19 2.79 11.63 -1.04
CA ASP A 19 3.02 10.23 -1.37
C ASP A 19 1.72 9.41 -1.41
N LEU A 20 0.76 9.75 -0.54
CA LEU A 20 -0.56 9.12 -0.53
C LEU A 20 -1.36 9.33 -1.83
N LYS A 21 -0.97 10.28 -2.69
CA LYS A 21 -1.59 10.46 -4.01
C LYS A 21 -1.21 9.35 -5.00
N GLN A 22 -0.13 8.62 -4.73
CA GLN A 22 0.40 7.60 -5.63
C GLN A 22 0.74 6.30 -4.90
N LEU A 23 -0.12 5.89 -3.96
CA LEU A 23 0.14 4.72 -3.13
C LEU A 23 0.01 3.42 -3.93
N HIS A 24 1.05 2.59 -3.90
CA HIS A 24 1.01 1.28 -4.52
C HIS A 24 0.38 0.23 -3.59
N ILE A 25 -0.77 -0.33 -3.99
CA ILE A 25 -1.55 -1.28 -3.16
C ILE A 25 -1.45 -2.74 -3.65
N GLY A 26 -0.42 -3.06 -4.44
CA GLY A 26 -0.17 -4.39 -4.98
C GLY A 26 -0.78 -4.65 -6.36
N MET A 27 -0.65 -5.91 -6.81
CA MET A 27 -0.99 -6.33 -8.18
C MET A 27 -2.40 -6.93 -8.32
N SER A 28 -2.99 -7.39 -7.23
CA SER A 28 -4.32 -8.04 -7.22
C SER A 28 -5.41 -7.07 -6.78
N GLU A 29 -6.66 -7.35 -7.15
CA GLU A 29 -7.83 -6.62 -6.63
C GLU A 29 -8.04 -6.96 -5.13
N PRO A 30 -7.76 -6.02 -4.20
CA PRO A 30 -7.79 -6.31 -2.76
C PRO A 30 -9.21 -6.58 -2.24
N ARG A 31 -10.25 -6.00 -2.87
CA ARG A 31 -11.64 -6.23 -2.44
C ARG A 31 -12.10 -7.66 -2.64
N ARG A 32 -11.44 -8.45 -3.49
CA ARG A 32 -11.73 -9.89 -3.63
C ARG A 32 -11.48 -10.64 -2.34
N MET A 33 -10.38 -10.31 -1.66
CA MET A 33 -10.04 -10.92 -0.38
C MET A 33 -11.08 -10.56 0.67
N ILE A 34 -11.40 -9.27 0.80
CA ILE A 34 -12.41 -8.78 1.76
C ILE A 34 -13.77 -9.40 1.46
N HIS A 35 -14.21 -9.40 0.21
CA HIS A 35 -15.47 -10.02 -0.19
C HIS A 35 -15.52 -11.52 0.11
N SER A 36 -14.41 -12.25 -0.10
CA SER A 36 -14.32 -13.67 0.25
C SER A 36 -14.42 -13.89 1.76
N TRP A 37 -13.79 -13.03 2.55
CA TRP A 37 -13.93 -13.02 4.00
C TRP A 37 -15.39 -12.76 4.43
N LEU A 38 -16.04 -11.72 3.90
CA LEU A 38 -17.44 -11.40 4.20
C LEU A 38 -18.38 -12.55 3.87
N ARG A 39 -18.16 -13.25 2.74
CA ARG A 39 -18.91 -14.46 2.39
C ARG A 39 -18.74 -15.57 3.42
N MET A 40 -17.52 -15.77 3.90
CA MET A 40 -17.24 -16.78 4.92
C MET A 40 -17.94 -16.43 6.24
N VAL A 41 -17.84 -15.18 6.70
CA VAL A 41 -18.52 -14.69 7.90
C VAL A 41 -20.04 -14.88 7.79
N ALA A 42 -20.62 -14.55 6.63
CA ALA A 42 -22.05 -14.75 6.35
C ALA A 42 -22.44 -16.23 6.35
N ALA A 43 -21.63 -17.10 5.72
CA ALA A 43 -21.87 -18.55 5.70
C ALA A 43 -21.84 -19.17 7.11
N LEU A 44 -21.06 -18.60 8.02
CA LEU A 44 -20.98 -19.02 9.42
C LEU A 44 -22.09 -18.43 10.30
N GLY A 45 -22.97 -17.58 9.74
CA GLY A 45 -24.09 -16.98 10.48
C GLY A 45 -23.64 -15.98 11.56
N VAL A 46 -22.44 -15.41 11.44
CA VAL A 46 -21.92 -14.44 12.40
C VAL A 46 -22.62 -13.09 12.17
N GLN A 47 -23.27 -12.55 13.21
CA GLN A 47 -24.04 -11.30 13.15
C GLN A 47 -23.31 -10.09 13.77
N THR A 48 -22.00 -10.18 13.96
CA THR A 48 -21.21 -9.11 14.56
C THR A 48 -20.80 -8.07 13.52
N GLU A 49 -20.94 -6.79 13.86
CA GLU A 49 -20.35 -5.70 13.09
C GLU A 49 -18.84 -5.63 13.39
N PHE A 50 -18.04 -5.75 12.34
CA PHE A 50 -16.58 -5.64 12.43
C PHE A 50 -16.13 -4.36 11.76
N GLU A 51 -15.23 -3.62 12.42
CA GLU A 51 -14.45 -2.57 11.78
C GLU A 51 -13.36 -3.24 10.93
N TYR A 52 -13.49 -3.16 9.61
CA TYR A 52 -12.51 -3.71 8.69
C TYR A 52 -11.48 -2.65 8.30
N ARG A 53 -10.20 -3.04 8.33
CA ARG A 53 -9.11 -2.21 7.81
C ARG A 53 -8.21 -3.01 6.88
N PHE A 54 -7.66 -2.33 5.89
CA PHE A 54 -6.70 -2.88 4.95
C PHE A 54 -5.30 -2.48 5.38
N MET A 55 -4.46 -3.48 5.64
CA MET A 55 -3.07 -3.28 6.06
C MET A 55 -2.16 -3.17 4.84
N ILE A 56 -1.37 -2.11 4.79
CA ILE A 56 -0.27 -1.92 3.85
C ILE A 56 1.03 -1.96 4.64
N THR A 57 1.97 -2.76 4.19
CA THR A 57 3.30 -2.93 4.80
C THR A 57 4.36 -2.92 3.72
N TYR A 58 5.59 -2.60 4.13
CA TYR A 58 6.75 -2.75 3.27
C TYR A 58 7.16 -4.22 3.16
N GLY A 59 7.81 -4.55 2.05
CA GLY A 59 8.46 -5.82 1.81
C GLY A 59 7.58 -6.76 0.98
N GLY A 60 8.12 -7.24 -0.14
CA GLY A 60 7.50 -8.40 -0.79
C GLY A 60 7.61 -9.63 0.11
N ALA A 61 6.88 -10.70 -0.20
CA ALA A 61 7.01 -11.99 0.52
C ALA A 61 8.45 -12.57 0.56
N ARG A 62 9.39 -11.96 -0.15
CA ARG A 62 10.81 -12.33 -0.22
C ARG A 62 11.71 -11.48 0.68
N ASP A 63 11.22 -10.34 1.17
CA ASP A 63 12.00 -9.42 2.00
C ASP A 63 11.84 -9.86 3.46
N GLN A 64 12.79 -10.67 3.90
CA GLN A 64 12.81 -11.30 5.22
C GLN A 64 13.25 -10.32 6.31
N ILE A 65 12.33 -9.46 6.78
CA ILE A 65 12.58 -8.51 7.87
C ILE A 65 12.11 -9.13 9.19
N TYR A 66 13.02 -9.78 9.93
CA TYR A 66 12.70 -10.46 11.19
C TYR A 66 13.27 -9.77 12.42
N SER A 67 14.23 -8.88 12.23
CA SER A 67 14.92 -8.18 13.30
C SER A 67 15.06 -6.69 12.99
N ARG A 68 15.39 -5.92 14.01
CA ARG A 68 15.77 -4.51 13.84
C ARG A 68 16.94 -4.35 12.87
N GLY A 69 17.95 -5.23 12.93
CA GLY A 69 19.09 -5.17 12.02
C GLY A 69 18.70 -5.43 10.56
N ASP A 70 17.74 -6.32 10.31
CA ASP A 70 17.21 -6.53 8.97
C ASP A 70 16.46 -5.30 8.46
N ALA A 71 15.67 -4.66 9.32
CA ALA A 71 14.95 -3.44 8.99
C ALA A 71 15.90 -2.27 8.67
N GLU A 72 16.95 -2.09 9.46
CA GLU A 72 17.97 -1.07 9.23
C GLU A 72 18.70 -1.28 7.91
N ARG A 73 19.16 -2.52 7.64
CA ARG A 73 19.80 -2.88 6.37
C ARG A 73 18.87 -2.61 5.18
N TYR A 74 17.61 -3.01 5.32
CA TYR A 74 16.61 -2.83 4.27
C TYR A 74 16.38 -1.36 3.92
N ILE A 75 16.23 -0.49 4.92
CA ILE A 75 16.07 0.96 4.71
C ILE A 75 17.29 1.55 3.99
N GLN A 76 18.51 1.14 4.39
CA GLN A 76 19.74 1.61 3.77
C GLN A 76 19.86 1.17 2.30
N GLU A 77 19.50 -0.07 1.99
CA GLU A 77 19.49 -0.59 0.63
C GLU A 77 18.47 0.13 -0.26
N GLU A 78 17.26 0.38 0.26
CA GLU A 78 16.24 1.11 -0.49
C GLU A 78 16.63 2.57 -0.72
N ASP A 79 17.21 3.27 0.27
CA ASP A 79 17.73 4.64 0.09
C ASP A 79 18.85 4.67 -0.97
N SER A 80 19.76 3.69 -0.93
CA SER A 80 20.85 3.57 -1.91
C SER A 80 20.32 3.35 -3.33
N LYS A 81 19.36 2.42 -3.51
CA LYS A 81 18.71 2.18 -4.82
C LYS A 81 17.93 3.40 -5.30
N TRP A 82 17.32 4.15 -4.38
CA TRP A 82 16.60 5.38 -4.72
C TRP A 82 17.57 6.43 -5.25
N ARG A 83 18.69 6.67 -4.54
CA ARG A 83 19.77 7.58 -4.99
C ARG A 83 20.32 7.20 -6.36
N GLU A 84 20.65 5.91 -6.57
CA GLU A 84 21.15 5.40 -7.85
C GLU A 84 20.17 5.63 -9.01
N LYS A 85 18.86 5.38 -8.78
CA LYS A 85 17.82 5.65 -9.78
C LYS A 85 17.68 7.13 -10.09
N SER A 86 17.73 7.98 -9.07
CA SER A 86 17.66 9.44 -9.22
C SER A 86 18.85 9.97 -10.02
N GLU A 87 20.06 9.51 -9.72
CA GLU A 87 21.28 9.84 -10.49
C GLU A 87 21.19 9.36 -11.95
N SER A 88 20.78 8.11 -12.15
CA SER A 88 20.60 7.53 -13.49
C SER A 88 19.59 8.33 -14.31
N ARG A 89 18.46 8.72 -13.71
CA ARG A 89 17.44 9.53 -14.37
C ARG A 89 17.98 10.91 -14.74
N ARG A 90 18.72 11.56 -13.85
CA ARG A 90 19.39 12.85 -14.14
C ARG A 90 20.37 12.73 -15.31
N ALA A 91 21.20 11.68 -15.33
CA ALA A 91 22.16 11.43 -16.39
C ALA A 91 21.49 11.20 -17.77
N ILE A 92 20.33 10.55 -17.81
CA ILE A 92 19.55 10.36 -19.05
C ILE A 92 18.97 11.69 -19.54
N ILE A 93 18.44 12.51 -18.63
CA ILE A 93 17.84 13.82 -18.98
C ILE A 93 18.92 14.78 -19.49
N SER A 94 20.09 14.84 -18.84
CA SER A 94 21.19 15.71 -19.26
C SER A 94 21.72 15.37 -20.65
N GLN A 95 21.52 14.14 -21.13
CA GLN A 95 21.90 13.71 -22.48
C GLN A 95 20.85 14.05 -23.55
N ARG A 96 19.63 14.47 -23.17
CA ARG A 96 18.54 14.81 -24.12
C ARG A 96 17.72 16.03 -23.67
N PRO A 97 18.32 17.24 -23.64
CA PRO A 97 17.65 18.45 -23.16
C PRO A 97 16.48 18.90 -24.04
N GLU A 98 16.46 18.53 -25.33
CA GLU A 98 15.49 19.07 -26.31
C GLU A 98 14.14 18.31 -26.36
N SER A 99 14.02 17.12 -25.74
CA SER A 99 12.84 16.25 -25.88
C SER A 99 11.96 16.10 -24.65
N LEU A 100 12.28 16.77 -23.54
CA LEU A 100 11.57 16.62 -22.27
C LEU A 100 11.27 18.00 -21.67
N ALA A 101 10.06 18.16 -21.11
CA ALA A 101 9.76 19.32 -20.29
C ALA A 101 10.82 19.46 -19.18
N PRO A 102 11.24 20.67 -18.80
CA PRO A 102 12.19 20.86 -17.72
C PRO A 102 11.66 20.14 -16.49
N VAL A 103 12.35 19.08 -16.09
CA VAL A 103 12.08 18.40 -14.83
C VAL A 103 12.46 19.40 -13.75
N PRO A 104 11.55 19.79 -12.84
CA PRO A 104 11.93 20.62 -11.71
C PRO A 104 13.13 19.97 -11.03
N GLU A 105 14.23 20.70 -10.91
CA GLU A 105 15.33 20.23 -10.09
C GLU A 105 14.78 20.09 -8.68
N GLU A 106 14.64 18.85 -8.18
CA GLU A 106 14.39 18.60 -6.77
C GLU A 106 15.56 19.23 -6.02
N THR A 107 15.31 20.40 -5.43
CA THR A 107 16.32 21.13 -4.66
C THR A 107 16.73 20.31 -3.45
N ASP A 108 17.96 20.46 -2.96
CA ASP A 108 18.41 19.79 -1.73
C ASP A 108 17.45 20.05 -0.55
N GLN A 109 16.82 21.23 -0.56
CA GLN A 109 15.78 21.61 0.40
C GLN A 109 14.46 20.81 0.26
N GLU A 110 14.05 20.44 -0.95
CA GLU A 110 12.89 19.56 -1.19
C GLU A 110 13.20 18.11 -0.81
N LEU A 111 14.44 17.67 -1.02
CA LEU A 111 14.93 16.36 -0.58
C LEU A 111 14.96 16.25 0.95
N ASP A 112 15.40 17.31 1.65
CA ASP A 112 15.39 17.38 3.11
C ASP A 112 13.97 17.39 3.70
N GLN A 113 12.98 17.86 2.94
CA GLN A 113 11.57 17.85 3.33
C GLN A 113 10.83 16.56 2.94
N ALA A 114 11.44 15.69 2.13
CA ALA A 114 10.85 14.43 1.73
C ALA A 114 10.71 13.50 2.95
N PRO A 115 9.59 12.75 3.04
CA PRO A 115 9.42 11.80 4.12
C PRO A 115 10.49 10.71 4.02
N GLN A 116 11.22 10.51 5.14
CA GLN A 116 12.23 9.47 5.23
C GLN A 116 11.59 8.08 5.05
N PRO A 117 12.31 7.12 4.43
CA PRO A 117 11.85 5.74 4.34
C PRO A 117 11.54 5.17 5.72
N ALA A 118 10.44 4.44 5.84
CA ALA A 118 10.06 3.77 7.08
C ALA A 118 9.50 2.38 6.80
N ILE A 119 9.67 1.49 7.78
CA ILE A 119 9.07 0.16 7.81
C ILE A 119 8.02 0.16 8.92
N GLY A 120 6.86 -0.40 8.63
CA GLY A 120 5.73 -0.43 9.56
C GLY A 120 4.49 -1.04 8.93
N PHE A 121 3.40 -0.97 9.68
CA PHE A 121 2.08 -1.42 9.26
C PHE A 121 1.13 -0.24 9.29
N TRP A 122 0.62 0.13 8.13
CA TRP A 122 -0.35 1.21 7.97
C TRP A 122 -1.73 0.61 7.72
N LEU A 123 -2.67 0.92 8.60
CA LEU A 123 -4.06 0.51 8.47
C LEU A 123 -4.86 1.61 7.81
N PHE A 124 -5.48 1.26 6.70
CA PHE A 124 -6.39 2.13 5.99
C PHE A 124 -7.85 1.64 6.17
N PRO A 125 -8.82 2.55 6.24
CA PRO A 125 -10.24 2.19 6.22
C PRO A 125 -10.58 1.51 4.88
N ILE A 126 -11.28 0.37 4.87
CA ILE A 126 -11.49 -0.39 3.61
C ILE A 126 -12.25 0.40 2.52
N GLU A 127 -12.91 1.50 2.88
CA GLU A 127 -13.64 2.41 2.03
C GLU A 127 -12.77 3.02 0.92
N PHE A 128 -11.46 3.22 1.14
CA PHE A 128 -10.58 3.77 0.09
C PHE A 128 -10.47 2.83 -1.12
N LEU A 129 -10.77 1.54 -0.96
CA LEU A 129 -10.79 0.57 -2.05
C LEU A 129 -11.99 0.75 -2.98
N GLY A 130 -12.93 1.62 -2.60
CA GLY A 130 -14.22 1.78 -3.24
C GLY A 130 -15.23 0.70 -2.84
N PRO A 131 -16.43 0.72 -3.45
CA PRO A 131 -17.53 -0.15 -3.07
C PRO A 131 -17.14 -1.64 -3.12
N ILE A 132 -17.44 -2.37 -2.05
CA ILE A 132 -17.31 -3.83 -2.00
C ILE A 132 -18.66 -4.42 -2.40
N PRO A 133 -18.71 -5.39 -3.33
CA PRO A 133 -19.97 -6.05 -3.69
C PRO A 133 -20.67 -6.64 -2.46
N PRO A 134 -22.01 -6.57 -2.37
CA PRO A 134 -22.72 -7.21 -1.29
C PRO A 134 -22.62 -8.74 -1.41
N VAL A 135 -22.66 -9.41 -0.26
CA VAL A 135 -22.78 -10.87 -0.21
C VAL A 135 -24.20 -11.25 -0.66
N GLY A 136 -24.31 -12.11 -1.67
CA GLY A 136 -25.60 -12.60 -2.17
C GLY A 136 -26.32 -13.51 -1.16
N PRO A 137 -27.57 -13.90 -1.46
CA PRO A 137 -28.39 -14.74 -0.56
C PRO A 137 -27.79 -16.14 -0.34
N ASP A 138 -27.00 -16.64 -1.29
CA ASP A 138 -26.18 -17.83 -1.12
C ASP A 138 -24.70 -17.43 -1.02
N PRO A 139 -24.12 -17.43 0.20
CA PRO A 139 -22.71 -17.13 0.42
C PRO A 139 -21.77 -18.11 -0.29
N ALA A 140 -22.21 -19.31 -0.69
CA ALA A 140 -21.39 -20.27 -1.43
C ALA A 140 -21.16 -19.86 -2.89
N VAL A 141 -21.98 -18.95 -3.44
CA VAL A 141 -21.82 -18.42 -4.80
C VAL A 141 -20.86 -17.23 -4.83
N PRO A 142 -19.73 -17.29 -5.55
CA PRO A 142 -18.81 -16.16 -5.66
C PRO A 142 -19.37 -15.03 -6.54
N TYR A 143 -19.08 -13.79 -6.17
CA TYR A 143 -19.38 -12.63 -7.02
C TYR A 143 -18.58 -12.72 -8.35
N ARG A 144 -19.30 -12.60 -9.46
CA ARG A 144 -18.77 -12.70 -10.84
C ARG A 144 -18.73 -11.36 -11.58
N GLY A 145 -19.25 -10.28 -10.98
CA GLY A 145 -19.33 -8.97 -11.63
C GLY A 145 -17.99 -8.26 -11.79
N PRO A 146 -17.99 -7.08 -12.44
CA PRO A 146 -16.77 -6.35 -12.72
C PRO A 146 -16.15 -5.85 -11.42
N TRP A 147 -14.86 -6.10 -11.26
CA TRP A 147 -14.08 -5.45 -10.22
C TRP A 147 -13.53 -4.15 -10.79
N VAL A 148 -13.64 -3.03 -10.06
CA VAL A 148 -13.16 -1.70 -10.51
C VAL A 148 -11.72 -1.75 -11.02
N TYR A 149 -10.89 -2.64 -10.47
CA TYR A 149 -9.52 -2.79 -10.91
C TYR A 149 -9.27 -4.02 -11.81
N ASP A 150 -10.28 -4.79 -12.21
CA ASP A 150 -10.11 -5.83 -13.24
C ASP A 150 -9.87 -5.14 -14.60
N LYS A 151 -8.61 -4.86 -14.95
CA LYS A 151 -8.22 -4.58 -16.33
C LYS A 151 -7.84 -5.89 -17.00
N MET A 152 -8.48 -6.18 -18.12
CA MET A 152 -8.01 -7.21 -19.05
C MET A 152 -6.89 -6.62 -19.88
N ASP A 153 -5.85 -7.40 -20.17
CA ASP A 153 -4.92 -7.04 -21.24
C ASP A 153 -5.62 -7.16 -22.61
N SER A 154 -4.92 -6.76 -23.66
CA SER A 154 -5.41 -6.84 -25.04
C SER A 154 -5.72 -8.28 -25.50
N SER A 155 -5.29 -9.31 -24.76
CA SER A 155 -5.59 -10.72 -25.01
C SER A 155 -6.80 -11.25 -24.22
N GLY A 156 -7.50 -10.38 -23.47
CA GLY A 156 -8.63 -10.77 -22.64
C GLY A 156 -8.21 -11.52 -21.37
N ARG A 157 -6.91 -11.59 -21.06
CA ARG A 157 -6.41 -12.18 -19.82
C ARG A 157 -6.36 -11.10 -18.75
N ARG A 158 -6.59 -11.50 -17.50
CA ARG A 158 -6.31 -10.63 -16.36
C ARG A 158 -4.80 -10.40 -16.33
N SER A 159 -4.35 -9.21 -16.69
CA SER A 159 -2.92 -8.93 -16.63
C SER A 159 -2.50 -8.95 -15.16
N GLY A 160 -1.56 -9.84 -14.84
CA GLY A 160 -1.01 -9.97 -13.50
C GLY A 160 -0.09 -8.82 -13.12
N THR A 161 0.23 -7.89 -14.03
CA THR A 161 1.33 -6.92 -13.92
C THR A 161 0.88 -5.48 -13.75
N PHE A 162 -0.29 -5.23 -13.15
CA PHE A 162 -0.68 -3.85 -12.86
C PHE A 162 -0.06 -3.38 -11.56
N ARG A 163 1.02 -2.59 -11.66
CA ARG A 163 1.40 -1.66 -10.60
C ARG A 163 0.29 -0.60 -10.50
N ARG A 164 -0.57 -0.70 -9.49
CA ARG A 164 -1.67 0.25 -9.28
C ARG A 164 -1.27 1.25 -8.22
N ASN A 165 -1.09 2.49 -8.66
CA ASN A 165 -1.03 3.64 -7.77
C ASN A 165 -2.46 4.16 -7.62
N VAL A 166 -2.89 4.37 -6.38
CA VAL A 166 -4.19 4.96 -6.05
C VAL A 166 -3.97 6.26 -5.29
N ASP A 167 -4.85 7.22 -5.52
CA ASP A 167 -4.92 8.41 -4.68
C ASP A 167 -5.75 8.09 -3.45
N VAL A 168 -5.11 8.09 -2.29
CA VAL A 168 -5.73 7.89 -0.97
C VAL A 168 -5.45 9.06 -0.05
N SER A 169 -5.08 10.22 -0.60
CA SER A 169 -4.69 11.41 0.17
C SER A 169 -5.83 12.05 0.97
N GLU A 170 -7.07 11.64 0.70
CA GLU A 170 -8.26 11.97 1.50
C GLU A 170 -8.37 11.12 2.78
N TYR A 171 -7.64 10.01 2.85
CA TYR A 171 -7.63 9.09 3.99
C TYR A 171 -6.39 9.32 4.84
N THR A 172 -6.54 9.23 6.16
CA THR A 172 -5.41 9.28 7.09
C THR A 172 -5.08 7.85 7.54
N PRO A 173 -3.97 7.24 7.08
CA PRO A 173 -3.60 5.92 7.56
C PRO A 173 -3.19 5.95 9.02
N GLU A 174 -3.52 4.89 9.74
CA GLU A 174 -3.08 4.67 11.11
C GLU A 174 -1.85 3.77 11.12
N LEU A 175 -0.74 4.29 11.65
CA LEU A 175 0.47 3.54 11.94
C LEU A 175 0.25 2.69 13.20
N CYS A 176 0.48 1.38 13.09
CA CYS A 176 0.45 0.47 14.23
C CYS A 176 1.81 0.44 14.92
N ILE A 177 1.84 0.86 16.18
CA ILE A 177 3.03 0.81 17.03
C ILE A 177 2.82 -0.22 18.14
N PHE A 178 3.80 -1.08 18.35
CA PHE A 178 3.79 -2.04 19.44
C PHE A 178 4.09 -1.33 20.76
N ASN A 179 3.20 -1.47 21.75
CA ASN A 179 3.47 -0.98 23.10
C ASN A 179 4.35 -1.98 23.84
N LEU A 180 5.61 -1.61 24.12
CA LEU A 180 6.41 -2.26 25.15
C LEU A 180 5.90 -1.75 26.51
N THR A 181 4.95 -2.46 27.11
CA THR A 181 4.58 -2.28 28.53
C THR A 181 5.52 -3.04 29.45
#